data_AF-C5Z1Z3-F1
#
_entry.id   AF-C5Z1Z3-F1
#
_cell.length_a   1.000
_cell.length_b   1.000
_cell.length_c   1.000
_cell.angle_alpha   90.00
_cell.angle_beta   90.00
_cell.angle_gamma   90.00
#
_symmetry.space_group_name_H-M   'P 1'
#
loop_
_entity.id
_entity.type
_entity.pdbx_description
1 polymer ?
#
loop_
_entity_poly.entity_id
_entity_poly.type
_entity_poly.pdbx_seq_one_letter_code
_entity_poly.pdbx_strand_id
1 'polypeptide(L)'
;MATSASGVSLLLAQPLPPNGTSLRRVGVAARAPAPAPARLAATAVRSAHPLAANADAKTRTLRFVSVSVRCVGVGGTEALRSDAAEPPVPSSVPRSVPVRVAYELQQAGHRYLDVRTEGEFSAGHPEGAVNIPYMNKTGSGMTKNTHFLEQVSRIFGKDDEIIVGCQSGKRSLMAATELCSAGFTAVTDIAGGFSTWRENELPTTIH
;
A
#
# COMPACT_ATOMS: atom_id res chain seq x y z
N MET A 1 14.88 -15.30 -74.26
CA MET A 1 13.64 -14.75 -74.87
C MET A 1 12.57 -14.73 -73.78
N ALA A 2 11.76 -13.66 -73.74
CA ALA A 2 10.63 -13.32 -72.82
C ALA A 2 11.01 -12.76 -71.43
N THR A 3 11.08 -11.42 -71.24
CA THR A 3 10.02 -10.42 -70.85
C THR A 3 9.51 -10.59 -69.41
N SER A 4 9.92 -9.77 -68.45
CA SER A 4 9.45 -8.40 -68.12
C SER A 4 7.97 -8.34 -67.69
N ALA A 5 7.73 -8.05 -66.41
CA ALA A 5 6.51 -7.40 -65.92
C ALA A 5 6.76 -6.77 -64.54
N SER A 6 6.99 -5.45 -64.54
CA SER A 6 6.94 -4.57 -63.38
C SER A 6 5.51 -4.47 -62.87
N GLY A 7 5.29 -4.71 -61.57
CA GLY A 7 4.05 -4.41 -60.88
C GLY A 7 4.22 -3.15 -60.02
N VAL A 8 3.74 -2.02 -60.52
CA VAL A 8 3.70 -0.71 -59.86
C VAL A 8 2.29 -0.48 -59.28
N SER A 9 2.24 0.21 -58.13
CA SER A 9 1.10 0.95 -57.57
C SER A 9 -0.16 0.18 -57.17
N LEU A 10 -0.57 0.33 -55.89
CA LEU A 10 -1.61 1.31 -55.56
C LEU A 10 -1.65 1.65 -54.07
N LEU A 11 -1.58 2.95 -53.83
CA LEU A 11 -1.78 3.68 -52.59
C LEU A 11 -3.25 3.57 -52.15
N LEU A 12 -3.52 3.09 -50.92
CA LEU A 12 -4.80 3.32 -50.26
C LEU A 12 -4.57 3.99 -48.91
N ALA A 13 -4.50 5.32 -48.98
CA ALA A 13 -4.71 6.19 -47.84
C ALA A 13 -6.15 6.01 -47.35
N GLN A 14 -6.34 5.71 -46.07
CA GLN A 14 -7.66 5.76 -45.44
C GLN A 14 -7.86 7.10 -44.72
N PRO A 15 -9.02 7.75 -44.88
CA PRO A 15 -9.29 9.09 -44.35
C PRO A 15 -9.63 9.08 -42.85
N LEU A 16 -9.11 10.08 -42.15
CA LEU A 16 -9.51 10.47 -40.79
C LEU A 16 -10.94 11.06 -40.79
N PRO A 17 -11.79 10.76 -39.80
CA PRO A 17 -13.07 11.45 -39.62
C PRO A 17 -12.90 12.84 -38.95
N PRO A 18 -13.81 13.81 -39.25
CA PRO A 18 -13.70 15.20 -38.83
C PRO A 18 -14.24 15.50 -37.42
N ASN A 19 -13.74 16.62 -36.88
CA ASN A 19 -14.26 17.42 -35.77
C ASN A 19 -15.80 17.57 -35.76
N GLY A 20 -16.41 17.64 -34.56
CA GLY A 20 -17.71 18.31 -34.40
C GLY A 20 -18.57 17.92 -33.20
N THR A 21 -18.41 18.67 -32.10
CA THR A 21 -19.48 19.26 -31.28
C THR A 21 -20.79 18.48 -31.04
N SER A 22 -21.01 18.04 -29.80
CA SER A 22 -22.38 18.05 -29.24
C SER A 22 -22.37 18.28 -27.72
N LEU A 23 -22.59 19.54 -27.35
CA LEU A 23 -23.10 19.92 -26.04
C LEU A 23 -24.48 19.27 -25.84
N ARG A 24 -24.60 18.33 -24.89
CA ARG A 24 -25.89 17.95 -24.32
C ARG A 24 -25.88 18.19 -22.82
N ARG A 25 -26.49 19.31 -22.48
CA ARG A 25 -27.01 19.66 -21.16
C ARG A 25 -28.25 18.79 -20.91
N VAL A 26 -28.13 17.82 -20.00
CA VAL A 26 -29.25 17.14 -19.33
C VAL A 26 -28.83 17.17 -17.87
N GLY A 27 -29.45 17.98 -17.02
CA GLY A 27 -30.80 17.72 -16.53
C GLY A 27 -30.65 17.18 -15.11
N VAL A 28 -30.90 18.05 -14.15
CA VAL A 28 -30.92 17.80 -12.71
C VAL A 28 -31.72 16.54 -12.39
N ALA A 29 -31.11 15.59 -11.68
CA ALA A 29 -31.83 14.58 -10.92
C ALA A 29 -31.28 14.57 -9.50
N ALA A 30 -32.10 15.08 -8.60
CA ALA A 30 -31.87 15.09 -7.17
C ALA A 30 -31.95 13.67 -6.59
N ARG A 31 -31.03 13.41 -5.63
CA ARG A 31 -31.29 12.76 -4.34
C ARG A 31 -31.82 11.31 -4.33
N ALA A 32 -30.98 10.40 -3.81
CA ALA A 32 -31.44 9.35 -2.89
C ALA A 32 -30.33 9.01 -1.86
N PRO A 33 -30.64 8.98 -0.55
CA PRO A 33 -29.71 8.61 0.52
C PRO A 33 -29.57 7.09 0.70
N ALA A 34 -28.44 6.70 1.32
CA ALA A 34 -27.92 5.36 1.54
C ALA A 34 -28.88 4.32 2.17
N PRO A 35 -28.73 3.02 1.85
CA PRO A 35 -29.23 1.93 2.67
C PRO A 35 -28.18 1.47 3.70
N ALA A 36 -28.54 1.55 4.98
CA ALA A 36 -27.81 0.93 6.10
C ALA A 36 -28.04 -0.60 6.12
N PRO A 37 -27.00 -1.43 6.32
CA PRO A 37 -27.22 -2.83 6.66
C PRO A 37 -27.30 -3.06 8.18
N ALA A 38 -28.41 -3.71 8.52
CA ALA A 38 -28.84 -4.33 9.77
C ALA A 38 -27.76 -4.80 10.77
N ARG A 39 -28.01 -4.48 12.05
CA ARG A 39 -27.51 -5.21 13.21
C ARG A 39 -28.04 -6.64 13.18
N LEU A 40 -27.14 -7.64 13.17
CA LEU A 40 -27.47 -8.99 13.62
C LEU A 40 -26.86 -9.22 15.01
N ALA A 41 -27.74 -9.55 15.96
CA ALA A 41 -27.38 -9.99 17.29
C ALA A 41 -26.96 -11.47 17.30
N ALA A 42 -26.05 -11.76 18.23
CA ALA A 42 -25.66 -13.02 18.87
C ALA A 42 -26.38 -14.33 18.47
N THR A 43 -25.62 -15.42 18.35
CA THR A 43 -25.71 -16.60 19.24
C THR A 43 -24.74 -17.72 18.82
N ALA A 44 -24.12 -18.34 19.84
CA ALA A 44 -23.46 -19.66 19.88
C ALA A 44 -22.18 -19.82 19.02
N VAL A 45 -21.17 -20.57 19.44
CA VAL A 45 -21.18 -21.81 20.22
C VAL A 45 -19.88 -21.94 21.00
N ARG A 46 -19.98 -22.37 22.26
CA ARG A 46 -18.85 -22.86 23.05
C ARG A 46 -18.48 -24.24 22.53
N SER A 47 -17.24 -24.41 22.06
CA SER A 47 -16.62 -25.72 21.93
C SER A 47 -15.27 -25.73 22.63
N ALA A 48 -15.23 -26.54 23.68
CA ALA A 48 -14.05 -26.89 24.44
C ALA A 48 -13.12 -27.77 23.61
N HIS A 49 -11.82 -27.50 23.68
CA HIS A 49 -10.80 -28.54 23.57
C HIS A 49 -9.58 -28.16 24.42
N PRO A 50 -9.23 -28.96 25.44
CA PRO A 50 -8.05 -28.75 26.25
C PRO A 50 -6.82 -29.34 25.55
N LEU A 51 -5.77 -28.55 25.38
CA LEU A 51 -4.44 -29.06 25.04
C LEU A 51 -3.48 -28.74 26.19
N ALA A 52 -3.02 -29.83 26.81
CA ALA A 52 -2.06 -29.87 27.89
C ALA A 52 -0.71 -29.30 27.46
N ALA A 53 -0.15 -28.41 28.27
CA ALA A 53 1.27 -28.03 28.21
C ALA A 53 1.91 -28.42 29.54
N ASN A 54 2.80 -29.41 29.48
CA ASN A 54 3.58 -29.92 30.60
C ASN A 54 4.49 -28.81 31.16
N ALA A 55 4.43 -28.64 32.48
CA ALA A 55 5.36 -27.84 33.25
C ALA A 55 6.59 -28.69 33.62
N ASP A 56 7.76 -28.37 33.07
CA ASP A 56 9.04 -28.86 33.58
C ASP A 56 9.61 -27.82 34.56
N ALA A 57 9.29 -28.03 35.84
CA ALA A 57 9.82 -27.25 36.93
C ALA A 57 11.20 -27.79 37.33
N LYS A 58 12.27 -27.20 36.79
CA LYS A 58 13.64 -27.45 37.28
C LYS A 58 14.04 -26.40 38.29
N THR A 59 13.66 -26.67 39.53
CA THR A 59 14.14 -26.05 40.76
C THR A 59 15.66 -26.09 40.81
N ARG A 60 16.33 -24.95 40.63
CA ARG A 60 17.75 -24.80 40.96
C ARG A 60 17.94 -23.63 41.91
N THR A 61 17.79 -23.97 43.19
CA THR A 61 18.21 -23.19 44.35
C THR A 61 19.64 -22.69 44.16
N LEU A 62 19.80 -21.41 43.82
CA LEU A 62 21.07 -20.72 43.88
C LEU A 62 21.12 -19.92 45.17
N ARG A 63 21.99 -20.37 46.07
CA ARG A 63 22.29 -19.74 47.35
C ARG A 63 22.80 -18.32 47.10
N PHE A 64 22.07 -17.33 47.57
CA PHE A 64 22.55 -15.96 47.71
C PHE A 64 23.68 -15.94 48.75
N VAL A 65 24.92 -15.84 48.28
CA VAL A 65 26.03 -15.36 49.11
C VAL A 65 26.05 -13.84 48.95
N SER A 66 25.71 -13.12 50.01
CA SER A 66 25.82 -11.66 50.05
C SER A 66 27.30 -11.28 50.08
N VAL A 67 27.81 -10.79 48.95
CA VAL A 67 29.09 -10.06 48.92
C VAL A 67 28.76 -8.58 48.79
N SER A 68 29.02 -7.85 49.86
CA SER A 68 28.93 -6.40 49.91
C SER A 68 30.14 -5.79 49.22
N VAL A 69 30.01 -5.43 47.94
CA VAL A 69 30.99 -4.58 47.27
C VAL A 69 30.60 -3.12 47.48
N ARG A 70 31.48 -2.41 48.19
CA ARG A 70 31.39 -0.97 48.43
C ARG A 70 31.57 -0.23 47.11
N CYS A 71 30.57 0.58 46.74
CA CYS A 71 30.72 1.56 45.68
C CYS A 71 31.66 2.67 46.14
N VAL A 72 32.74 2.90 45.39
CA VAL A 72 33.47 4.18 45.39
C VAL A 72 33.13 4.83 44.06
N GLY A 73 32.33 5.90 44.11
CA GLY A 73 32.01 6.71 42.95
C GLY A 73 33.13 7.70 42.64
N VAL A 74 33.35 7.96 41.35
CA VAL A 74 33.96 9.19 40.85
C VAL A 74 33.39 9.50 39.48
N GLY A 75 32.94 10.75 39.30
CA GLY A 75 33.00 11.46 38.02
C GLY A 75 31.75 11.45 37.15
N GLY A 76 30.98 12.55 37.21
CA GLY A 76 29.95 12.87 36.23
C GLY A 76 30.47 13.73 35.06
N THR A 77 29.51 14.11 34.21
CA THR A 77 29.57 14.96 33.00
C THR A 77 29.96 14.17 31.74
N GLU A 78 29.20 14.10 30.64
CA GLU A 78 28.22 15.04 30.08
C GLU A 78 27.06 14.32 29.39
N ALA A 79 25.89 14.95 29.48
CA ALA A 79 24.65 14.53 28.86
C ALA A 79 24.62 14.95 27.38
N LEU A 80 24.65 13.99 26.46
CA LEU A 80 24.02 14.14 25.15
C LEU A 80 22.85 13.17 25.12
N ARG A 81 21.68 13.73 25.41
CA ARG A 81 20.38 13.10 25.31
C ARG A 81 20.21 12.57 23.88
N SER A 82 20.41 11.27 23.70
CA SER A 82 19.70 10.57 22.65
C SER A 82 18.28 10.39 23.15
N ASP A 83 17.48 11.45 23.04
CA ASP A 83 16.03 11.31 23.02
C ASP A 83 15.69 10.70 21.66
N ALA A 84 16.03 9.42 21.50
CA ALA A 84 15.34 8.55 20.58
C ALA A 84 13.96 8.37 21.22
N ALA A 85 13.11 9.37 21.01
CA ALA A 85 11.68 9.20 21.14
C ALA A 85 11.32 8.05 20.19
N GLU A 86 11.33 6.84 20.73
CA GLU A 86 10.67 5.68 20.14
C GLU A 86 9.25 6.17 19.82
N PRO A 87 8.90 6.34 18.53
CA PRO A 87 7.57 6.78 18.19
C PRO A 87 6.59 5.76 18.82
N PRO A 88 5.50 6.21 19.45
CA PRO A 88 4.50 5.28 19.94
C PRO A 88 4.05 4.48 18.72
N VAL A 89 4.31 3.17 18.71
CA VAL A 89 3.88 2.30 17.62
C VAL A 89 2.39 2.02 17.85
N PRO A 90 1.44 2.66 17.14
CA PRO A 90 0.13 2.05 17.05
C PRO A 90 0.33 0.75 16.27
N SER A 91 0.14 -0.38 16.94
CA SER A 91 0.06 -1.72 16.34
C SER A 91 -1.19 -1.88 15.46
N SER A 92 -1.59 -0.81 14.77
CA SER A 92 -2.79 -0.76 13.95
C SER A 92 -2.50 -1.49 12.65
N VAL A 93 -3.07 -2.68 12.51
CA VAL A 93 -3.07 -3.40 11.25
C VAL A 93 -3.66 -2.49 10.15
N PRO A 94 -3.00 -2.36 8.98
CA PRO A 94 -3.51 -1.52 7.92
C PRO A 94 -4.87 -2.07 7.44
N ARG A 95 -5.82 -1.17 7.21
CA ARG A 95 -7.14 -1.55 6.68
C ARG A 95 -6.97 -2.00 5.23
N SER A 96 -7.49 -3.19 4.89
CA SER A 96 -7.50 -3.66 3.50
C SER A 96 -8.92 -3.54 2.92
N VAL A 97 -9.03 -2.98 1.72
CA VAL A 97 -10.31 -2.74 1.01
C VAL A 97 -10.28 -3.37 -0.39
N PRO A 98 -11.43 -3.81 -0.92
CA PRO A 98 -11.49 -4.32 -2.29
C PRO A 98 -11.28 -3.19 -3.31
N VAL A 99 -10.81 -3.55 -4.51
CA VAL A 99 -10.47 -2.61 -5.59
C VAL A 99 -11.57 -1.62 -5.93
N ARG A 100 -12.84 -2.05 -5.97
CA ARG A 100 -13.97 -1.15 -6.26
C ARG A 100 -14.09 -0.01 -5.24
N VAL A 101 -13.92 -0.33 -3.96
CA VAL A 101 -13.95 0.67 -2.88
C VAL A 101 -12.73 1.58 -2.97
N ALA A 102 -11.55 1.04 -3.32
CA ALA A 102 -10.37 1.85 -3.55
C ALA A 102 -10.57 2.90 -4.66
N TYR A 103 -11.28 2.54 -5.74
CA TYR A 103 -11.61 3.48 -6.81
C TYR A 103 -12.60 4.57 -6.37
N GLU A 104 -13.57 4.24 -5.52
CA GLU A 104 -14.48 5.23 -4.91
C GLU A 104 -13.73 6.20 -4.00
N LEU A 105 -12.78 5.70 -3.19
CA LEU A 105 -11.92 6.54 -2.37
C LEU A 105 -11.02 7.43 -3.23
N GLN A 106 -10.48 6.93 -4.34
CA GLN A 106 -9.70 7.76 -5.25
C GLN A 106 -10.53 8.92 -5.84
N GLN A 107 -11.79 8.67 -6.21
CA GLN A 107 -12.72 9.72 -6.65
C GLN A 107 -13.09 10.72 -5.55
N ALA A 108 -13.06 10.29 -4.28
CA ALA A 108 -13.24 11.17 -3.13
C ALA A 108 -12.01 12.07 -2.85
N GLY A 109 -10.93 11.92 -3.62
CA GLY A 109 -9.72 12.77 -3.52
C GLY A 109 -8.61 12.17 -2.66
N HIS A 110 -8.71 10.90 -2.28
CA HIS A 110 -7.67 10.20 -1.55
C HIS A 110 -6.44 10.00 -2.45
N ARG A 111 -5.25 10.03 -1.84
CA ARG A 111 -4.01 9.97 -2.60
C ARG A 111 -3.60 8.52 -2.83
N TYR A 112 -3.34 8.17 -4.09
CA TYR A 112 -2.93 6.82 -4.45
C TYR A 112 -1.40 6.71 -4.46
N LEU A 113 -0.86 5.74 -3.73
CA LEU A 113 0.55 5.39 -3.65
C LEU A 113 0.78 4.01 -4.30
N ASP A 114 1.49 4.00 -5.41
CA ASP A 114 1.88 2.78 -6.10
C ASP A 114 3.29 2.34 -5.67
N VAL A 115 3.39 1.17 -5.05
CA VAL A 115 4.66 0.63 -4.52
C VAL A 115 5.39 -0.31 -5.48
N ARG A 116 4.93 -0.41 -6.74
CA ARG A 116 5.56 -1.20 -7.79
C ARG A 116 6.83 -0.52 -8.31
N THR A 117 7.59 -1.26 -9.12
CA THR A 117 8.75 -0.69 -9.83
C THR A 117 8.31 0.31 -10.89
N GLU A 118 9.17 1.28 -11.20
CA GLU A 118 8.90 2.32 -12.22
C GLU A 118 8.54 1.74 -13.60
N GLY A 119 9.15 0.60 -13.96
CA GLY A 119 8.84 -0.11 -15.20
C GLY A 119 7.41 -0.68 -15.24
N GLU A 120 6.89 -1.15 -14.10
CA GLU A 120 5.49 -1.58 -13.99
C GLU A 120 4.52 -0.39 -14.02
N PHE A 121 4.92 0.74 -13.43
CA PHE A 121 4.11 1.96 -13.37
C PHE A 121 3.94 2.60 -14.75
N SER A 122 5.01 2.61 -15.55
CA SER A 122 5.00 3.13 -16.93
C SER A 122 4.08 2.31 -17.85
N ALA A 123 3.88 1.01 -17.56
CA ALA A 123 2.96 0.16 -18.31
C ALA A 123 1.48 0.46 -18.03
N GLY A 124 1.18 1.22 -16.98
CA GLY A 124 -0.18 1.64 -16.64
C GLY A 124 -0.39 1.71 -15.13
N HIS A 125 -1.14 2.73 -14.71
CA HIS A 125 -1.45 2.99 -13.30
C HIS A 125 -2.78 3.75 -13.17
N PRO A 126 -3.39 3.77 -11.97
CA PRO A 126 -4.56 4.60 -11.70
C PRO A 126 -4.24 6.10 -11.84
N GLU A 127 -5.21 6.90 -12.25
CA GLU A 127 -5.02 8.35 -12.47
C GLU A 127 -4.56 9.09 -11.20
N GLY A 128 -3.52 9.94 -11.31
CA GLY A 128 -3.00 10.69 -10.16
C GLY A 128 -2.27 9.83 -9.11
N ALA A 129 -1.91 8.59 -9.45
CA ALA A 129 -1.06 7.76 -8.60
C ALA A 129 0.37 8.29 -8.53
N VAL A 130 0.94 8.31 -7.33
CA VAL A 130 2.36 8.61 -7.09
C VAL A 130 3.11 7.29 -6.99
N ASN A 131 4.15 7.11 -7.81
CA ASN A 131 4.99 5.91 -7.73
C ASN A 131 6.15 6.10 -6.74
N ILE A 132 6.23 5.21 -5.75
CA ILE A 132 7.38 5.11 -4.85
C ILE A 132 7.70 3.62 -4.69
N PRO A 133 8.72 3.09 -5.38
CA PRO A 133 9.01 1.68 -5.38
C PRO A 133 9.46 1.20 -3.99
N TYR A 134 8.75 0.22 -3.45
CA TYR A 134 9.13 -0.44 -2.19
C TYR A 134 10.30 -1.42 -2.39
N MET A 135 10.38 -2.01 -3.58
CA MET A 135 11.45 -2.91 -4.01
C MET A 135 12.03 -2.38 -5.31
N ASN A 136 13.35 -2.22 -5.35
CA ASN A 136 14.09 -1.79 -6.53
C ASN A 136 14.73 -3.00 -7.20
N LYS A 137 14.78 -2.99 -8.53
CA LYS A 137 15.42 -4.04 -9.31
C LYS A 137 16.90 -3.71 -9.44
N THR A 138 17.75 -4.35 -8.64
CA THR A 138 19.20 -4.13 -8.63
C THR A 138 19.89 -5.35 -9.23
N GLY A 139 20.41 -5.20 -10.45
CA GLY A 139 21.07 -6.28 -11.20
C GLY A 139 20.14 -7.47 -11.44
N SER A 140 20.54 -8.64 -10.94
CA SER A 140 19.82 -9.91 -11.11
C SER A 140 18.70 -10.13 -10.08
N GLY A 141 18.54 -9.24 -9.10
CA GLY A 141 17.64 -9.43 -7.96
C GLY A 141 16.74 -8.23 -7.66
N MET A 142 15.87 -8.42 -6.66
CA MET A 142 15.07 -7.35 -6.06
C MET A 142 15.65 -7.03 -4.69
N THR A 143 15.86 -5.75 -4.42
CA THR A 143 16.37 -5.25 -3.14
C THR A 143 15.36 -4.28 -2.54
N LYS A 144 15.10 -4.41 -1.23
CA LYS A 144 14.20 -3.49 -0.53
C LYS A 144 14.79 -2.08 -0.52
N ASN A 145 13.96 -1.10 -0.81
CA ASN A 145 14.33 0.30 -0.73
C ASN A 145 14.35 0.76 0.74
N THR A 146 15.50 1.15 1.26
CA THR A 146 15.65 1.69 2.62
C THR A 146 15.17 3.13 2.74
N HIS A 147 15.10 3.87 1.64
CA HIS A 147 14.67 5.27 1.59
C HIS A 147 13.16 5.43 1.34
N PHE A 148 12.41 4.34 1.32
CA PHE A 148 10.97 4.36 1.04
C PHE A 148 10.20 5.31 1.98
N LEU A 149 10.39 5.18 3.29
CA LEU A 149 9.70 6.01 4.29
C LEU A 149 10.06 7.50 4.17
N GLU A 150 11.32 7.79 3.86
CA GLU A 150 11.79 9.16 3.67
C GLU A 150 11.15 9.80 2.43
N GLN A 151 11.07 9.07 1.32
CA GLN A 151 10.42 9.53 0.09
C GLN A 151 8.93 9.77 0.31
N VAL A 152 8.23 8.85 0.98
CA VAL A 152 6.81 9.01 1.29
C VAL A 152 6.59 10.22 2.18
N SER A 153 7.38 10.40 3.25
CA SER A 153 7.22 11.51 4.19
C SER A 153 7.50 12.89 3.58
N ARG A 154 8.26 12.96 2.48
CA ARG A 154 8.49 14.21 1.73
C ARG A 154 7.29 14.61 0.87
N ILE A 155 6.52 13.62 0.42
CA ILE A 155 5.42 13.81 -0.52
C ILE A 155 4.06 13.80 0.20
N PHE A 156 3.93 13.06 1.30
CA PHE A 156 2.70 12.82 2.04
C PHE A 156 2.82 13.27 3.50
N GLY A 157 1.77 13.91 4.00
CA GLY A 157 1.59 14.18 5.43
C GLY A 157 1.16 12.93 6.19
N LYS A 158 1.40 12.90 7.50
CA LYS A 158 0.99 11.78 8.37
C LYS A 158 -0.53 11.65 8.53
N ASP A 159 -1.24 12.77 8.35
CA ASP A 159 -2.69 12.90 8.42
C ASP A 159 -3.39 12.75 7.06
N ASP A 160 -2.62 12.61 5.97
CA ASP A 160 -3.17 12.40 4.63
C ASP A 160 -3.82 11.02 4.52
N GLU A 161 -4.93 10.94 3.79
CA GLU A 161 -5.57 9.68 3.47
C GLU A 161 -4.89 9.04 2.26
N ILE A 162 -4.15 7.95 2.52
CA ILE A 162 -3.29 7.29 1.55
C ILE A 162 -3.86 5.92 1.22
N ILE A 163 -4.04 5.65 -0.07
CA ILE A 163 -4.37 4.34 -0.60
C ILE A 163 -3.09 3.73 -1.17
N VAL A 164 -2.70 2.55 -0.69
CA VAL A 164 -1.48 1.86 -1.11
C VAL A 164 -1.83 0.67 -1.99
N GLY A 165 -1.29 0.65 -3.20
CA GLY A 165 -1.50 -0.41 -4.18
C GLY A 165 -0.19 -1.08 -4.61
N CYS A 166 -0.23 -2.40 -4.81
CA CYS A 166 0.83 -3.11 -5.53
C CYS A 166 0.23 -4.02 -6.60
N GLN A 167 1.04 -4.84 -7.28
CA GLN A 167 0.50 -5.72 -8.33
C GLN A 167 -0.48 -6.80 -7.79
N SER A 168 -0.26 -7.35 -6.60
CA SER A 168 -1.01 -8.50 -6.07
C SER A 168 -1.50 -8.36 -4.62
N GLY A 169 -1.35 -7.20 -3.99
CA GLY A 169 -1.69 -6.93 -2.57
C GLY A 169 -0.62 -7.28 -1.52
N LYS A 170 0.32 -8.19 -1.78
CA LYS A 170 1.32 -8.60 -0.74
C LYS A 170 2.33 -7.51 -0.38
N ARG A 171 2.93 -6.86 -1.40
CA ARG A 171 3.94 -5.80 -1.20
C ARG A 171 3.31 -4.55 -0.56
N SER A 172 2.07 -4.23 -0.93
CA SER A 172 1.35 -3.08 -0.40
C SER A 172 1.00 -3.26 1.08
N LEU A 173 0.63 -4.47 1.50
CA LEU A 173 0.39 -4.74 2.93
C LEU A 173 1.64 -4.52 3.80
N MET A 174 2.81 -4.96 3.32
CA MET A 174 4.09 -4.74 4.00
C MET A 174 4.43 -3.25 4.08
N ALA A 175 4.31 -2.54 2.96
CA ALA A 175 4.52 -1.09 2.91
C ALA A 175 3.54 -0.33 3.82
N ALA A 176 2.26 -0.71 3.82
CA ALA A 176 1.24 -0.09 4.66
C ALA A 176 1.50 -0.32 6.15
N THR A 177 2.02 -1.50 6.52
CA THR A 177 2.44 -1.79 7.90
C THR A 177 3.61 -0.90 8.32
N GLU A 178 4.59 -0.70 7.43
CA GLU A 178 5.72 0.21 7.68
C GLU A 178 5.27 1.67 7.79
N LEU A 179 4.33 2.11 6.96
CA LEU A 179 3.75 3.45 7.04
C LEU A 179 2.97 3.63 8.34
N CYS A 180 2.15 2.66 8.74
CA CYS A 180 1.46 2.75 10.03
C CYS A 180 2.46 2.82 11.20
N SER A 181 3.54 2.04 11.15
CA SER A 181 4.63 2.09 12.13
C SER A 181 5.36 3.44 12.16
N ALA A 182 5.45 4.13 11.02
CA ALA A 182 6.01 5.47 10.92
C ALA A 182 5.07 6.58 11.43
N GLY A 183 3.83 6.22 11.82
CA GLY A 183 2.85 7.12 12.40
C GLY A 183 1.84 7.70 11.41
N PHE A 184 1.68 7.09 10.23
CA PHE A 184 0.59 7.46 9.32
C PHE A 184 -0.74 6.90 9.86
N THR A 185 -1.73 7.77 10.02
CA THR A 185 -2.99 7.43 10.69
C THR A 185 -4.03 6.85 9.74
N ALA A 186 -4.03 7.29 8.48
CA ALA A 186 -5.04 6.97 7.47
C ALA A 186 -4.46 6.21 6.26
N VAL A 187 -3.87 5.04 6.52
CA VAL A 187 -3.35 4.14 5.48
C VAL A 187 -4.35 3.04 5.15
N THR A 188 -4.65 2.89 3.85
CA THR A 188 -5.54 1.85 3.34
C THR A 188 -4.86 1.03 2.26
N ASP A 189 -4.76 -0.29 2.44
CA ASP A 189 -4.25 -1.24 1.45
C ASP A 189 -5.36 -1.69 0.48
N ILE A 190 -4.99 -1.95 -0.77
CA ILE A 190 -5.91 -2.50 -1.77
C ILE A 190 -5.74 -4.02 -1.88
N ALA A 191 -6.77 -4.75 -1.44
CA ALA A 191 -6.89 -6.18 -1.66
C ALA A 191 -7.05 -6.49 -3.16
N GLY A 192 -6.21 -7.39 -3.68
CA GLY A 192 -6.19 -7.79 -5.10
C GLY A 192 -5.23 -6.96 -5.98
N GLY A 193 -4.83 -5.78 -5.51
CA GLY A 193 -3.84 -4.94 -6.19
C GLY A 193 -4.24 -4.53 -7.62
N PHE A 194 -3.23 -4.21 -8.43
CA PHE A 194 -3.42 -3.71 -9.80
C PHE A 194 -3.91 -4.79 -10.79
N SER A 195 -3.66 -6.08 -10.53
CA SER A 195 -4.23 -7.15 -11.37
C SER A 195 -5.75 -7.13 -11.35
N THR A 196 -6.34 -7.09 -10.15
CA THR A 196 -7.79 -7.01 -9.99
C THR A 196 -8.35 -5.66 -10.47
N TRP A 197 -7.57 -4.58 -10.42
CA TRP A 197 -7.92 -3.30 -11.05
C TRP A 197 -8.16 -3.43 -12.55
N ARG A 198 -7.26 -4.11 -13.25
CA ARG A 198 -7.41 -4.37 -14.69
C ARG A 198 -8.56 -5.33 -14.99
N GLU A 199 -8.75 -6.36 -14.16
CA GLU A 199 -9.87 -7.31 -14.31
C GLU A 199 -11.24 -6.63 -14.16
N ASN A 200 -11.32 -5.58 -13.34
CA ASN A 200 -12.55 -4.78 -13.19
C ASN A 200 -12.69 -3.69 -14.26
N GLU A 201 -11.80 -3.65 -15.26
CA GLU A 201 -11.82 -2.70 -16.39
C GLU A 201 -11.88 -1.24 -15.92
N LEU A 202 -11.25 -0.95 -14.78
CA LEU A 202 -11.20 0.39 -14.22
C LEU A 202 -10.26 1.30 -15.03
N PRO A 203 -10.51 2.62 -15.04
CA PRO A 203 -9.68 3.55 -15.80
C PRO A 203 -8.23 3.46 -15.36
N THR A 204 -7.33 3.42 -16.34
CA THR A 204 -5.89 3.44 -16.14
C THR A 204 -5.28 4.44 -17.10
N THR A 205 -4.23 5.11 -16.65
CA THR A 205 -3.44 6.05 -17.44
C THR A 205 -2.08 5.44 -17.70
N ILE A 206 -1.55 5.69 -18.90
CA ILE A 206 -0.17 5.40 -19.30
C ILE A 206 0.52 6.75 -19.52
N HIS A 207 1.75 6.89 -19.06
CA HIS A 207 2.57 8.09 -19.22
C HIS A 207 3.72 7.84 -20.19
#